data_AF-A0A365TKJ1-F1
#
_entry.id   AF-A0A365TKJ1-F1
#
_cell.length_a   1.000
_cell.length_b   1.000
_cell.length_c   1.000
_cell.angle_alpha   90.00
_cell.angle_beta   90.00
_cell.angle_gamma   90.00
#
_symmetry.space_group_name_H-M   'P 1'
#
loop_
_entity.id
_entity.type
_entity.pdbx_description
1 polymer ?
#
loop_
_entity_poly.entity_id
_entity_poly.type
_entity_poly.pdbx_seq_one_letter_code
_entity_poly.pdbx_strand_id
1 'polypeptide(L)' 'MNSPKRYSPEVRERGVRLVIEQQWEYLSKWAAICSIASKLGCTPETLRAWCKRTELTQENSSVNLSEHERLKQLERENT' A
#
# COMPACT_ATOMS: atom_id res chain seq x y z
N MET A 1 -11.44 19.98 -1.61
CA MET A 1 -12.48 19.21 -0.89
C MET A 1 -11.78 18.09 -0.12
N ASN A 2 -11.61 18.21 1.20
CA ASN A 2 -10.83 17.26 2.00
C ASN A 2 -11.79 16.33 2.77
N SER A 3 -12.26 15.29 2.09
CA SER A 3 -13.19 14.29 2.61
C SER A 3 -12.55 13.51 3.77
N PRO A 4 -13.34 13.05 4.76
CA PRO A 4 -12.83 12.57 6.04
C PRO A 4 -11.96 11.34 5.84
N LYS A 5 -10.63 11.53 5.91
CA LYS A 5 -9.65 10.46 6.13
C LYS A 5 -9.94 9.89 7.51
N ARG A 6 -10.88 8.95 7.59
CA ARG A 6 -11.22 8.25 8.84
C ARG A 6 -10.04 7.46 9.41
N TYR A 7 -8.97 7.27 8.62
CA TYR A 7 -7.74 6.61 9.02
C TYR A 7 -6.53 7.37 8.46
N SER A 8 -5.57 7.68 9.33
CA SER A 8 -4.30 8.29 8.95
C SER A 8 -3.50 7.37 8.00
N PRO A 9 -2.71 7.94 7.06
CA PRO A 9 -1.87 7.16 6.16
C PRO A 9 -0.92 6.23 6.92
N GLU A 10 -0.42 6.68 8.08
CA GLU A 10 0.44 5.89 8.97
C GLU A 10 -0.24 4.61 9.47
N VAL A 11 -1.53 4.67 9.83
CA VAL A 11 -2.30 3.48 10.27
C VAL A 11 -2.46 2.50 9.12
N ARG A 12 -2.67 3.03 7.91
CA ARG A 12 -2.80 2.23 6.71
C ARG A 12 -1.50 1.51 6.34
N GLU A 13 -0.38 2.22 6.27
CA GLU A 13 0.93 1.63 5.99
C GLU A 13 1.32 0.62 7.06
N ARG A 14 1.13 0.97 8.34
CA ARG A 14 1.40 0.07 9.46
C ARG A 14 0.59 -1.22 9.35
N GLY A 15 -0.71 -1.12 9.06
CA GLY A 15 -1.57 -2.30 8.91
C GLY A 15 -1.15 -3.19 7.75
N VAL A 16 -0.86 -2.61 6.58
CA VAL A 16 -0.41 -3.37 5.41
C VAL A 16 0.94 -4.04 5.68
N ARG A 17 1.89 -3.32 6.27
CA ARG A 17 3.21 -3.85 6.61
C ARG A 17 3.13 -4.99 7.62
N LEU A 18 2.31 -4.85 8.68
CA LEU A 18 2.07 -5.93 9.63
C LEU A 18 1.45 -7.16 8.97
N VAL A 19 0.52 -6.99 8.02
CA VAL A 19 -0.08 -8.12 7.30
C VAL A 19 1.00 -8.86 6.51
N ILE A 20 1.88 -8.13 5.83
CA ILE A 20 2.98 -8.74 5.08
C ILE A 20 3.93 -9.45 6.05
N GLU A 21 4.37 -8.81 7.12
CA GLU A 21 5.29 -9.42 8.09
C GLU A 21 4.72 -10.63 8.83
N GLN A 22 3.42 -10.66 9.11
CA GLN A 22 2.81 -11.75 9.88
C GLN A 22 2.13 -12.81 9.01
N GLN A 23 1.87 -12.58 7.71
CA GLN A 23 1.12 -13.55 6.89
C GLN A 23 1.75 -14.94 6.83
N TRP A 24 3.05 -15.08 7.08
CA TRP A 24 3.77 -16.35 7.12
C TRP A 24 3.57 -17.13 8.44
N GLU A 25 3.20 -16.44 9.52
CA GLU A 25 2.95 -17.03 10.83
C GLU A 25 1.52 -17.57 10.97
N TYR A 26 0.62 -17.17 10.06
CA TYR A 26 -0.77 -17.63 10.04
C TYR A 26 -0.99 -18.64 8.91
N LEU A 27 -1.93 -19.56 9.14
CA LEU A 27 -2.38 -20.56 8.16
C LEU A 27 -2.95 -19.94 6.87
N SER A 28 -3.30 -18.65 6.89
CA SER A 28 -3.86 -17.93 5.74
C SER A 28 -3.68 -16.42 5.89
N LYS A 29 -3.44 -15.74 4.75
CA LYS A 29 -3.40 -14.28 4.68
C LYS A 29 -4.65 -13.61 5.27
N TRP A 30 -5.83 -14.23 5.07
CA TRP A 30 -7.08 -13.74 5.65
C TRP A 30 -7.12 -13.80 7.18
N ALA A 31 -6.53 -14.84 7.79
CA ALA A 31 -6.44 -14.94 9.24
C ALA A 31 -5.53 -13.86 9.83
N ALA A 32 -4.40 -13.59 9.18
CA ALA A 32 -3.52 -12.47 9.55
C ALA A 32 -4.24 -11.12 9.44
N ILE A 33 -4.95 -10.87 8.33
CA ILE A 33 -5.74 -9.65 8.12
C ILE A 33 -6.79 -9.46 9.23
N CYS A 34 -7.53 -10.50 9.58
CA CYS A 34 -8.56 -10.42 10.61
C CYS A 34 -7.97 -10.09 12.00
N SER A 35 -6.87 -10.78 12.36
CA SER A 35 -6.16 -10.55 13.61
C SER A 35 -5.60 -9.13 13.72
N ILE A 36 -4.99 -8.62 12.64
CA ILE A 36 -4.39 -7.28 12.60
C ILE A 36 -5.45 -6.18 12.54
N ALA A 37 -6.54 -6.42 11.81
CA ALA A 37 -7.67 -5.49 11.74
C ALA A 37 -8.27 -5.27 13.14
N SER A 38 -8.45 -6.35 13.91
CA SER A 38 -8.91 -6.27 15.30
C SER A 38 -7.93 -5.48 16.19
N LYS A 39 -6.62 -5.68 16.03
CA LYS A 39 -5.57 -4.92 16.76
C LYS A 39 -5.56 -3.42 16.44
N LEU A 40 -5.90 -3.03 15.21
CA LEU A 40 -5.91 -1.63 14.76
C LEU A 40 -7.27 -0.95 14.93
N GLY A 41 -8.30 -1.67 15.37
CA GLY A 41 -9.68 -1.16 15.42
C GLY A 41 -10.26 -0.85 14.04
N CYS A 42 -9.77 -1.50 12.98
CA CYS A 42 -10.23 -1.34 11.61
C CYS A 42 -11.02 -2.58 11.17
N THR A 43 -11.87 -2.46 10.14
CA THR A 43 -12.52 -3.65 9.57
C THR A 43 -11.54 -4.44 8.70
N PRO A 44 -11.59 -5.79 8.71
CA PRO A 44 -10.71 -6.62 7.89
C PRO A 44 -10.86 -6.36 6.39
N GLU A 45 -12.06 -5.99 5.94
CA GLU A 45 -12.31 -5.57 4.56
C GLU A 45 -11.56 -4.29 4.19
N THR A 46 -11.49 -3.32 5.11
CA THR A 46 -10.73 -2.08 4.90
C THR A 46 -9.24 -2.37 4.74
N LEU A 47 -8.70 -3.24 5.61
CA LEU A 47 -7.30 -3.63 5.57
C LEU A 47 -6.94 -4.40 4.29
N ARG A 48 -7.85 -5.27 3.82
CA ARG A 48 -7.72 -5.95 2.51
C ARG A 48 -7.71 -4.96 1.35
N ALA A 49 -8.62 -3.98 1.35
CA ALA A 49 -8.66 -2.93 0.32
C ALA A 49 -7.38 -2.09 0.31
N TRP A 50 -6.76 -1.85 1.47
CA TRP A 50 -5.49 -1.16 1.55
C TRP A 50 -4.33 -1.97 1.01
N CYS A 51 -4.28 -3.29 1.29
CA CYS A 51 -3.30 -4.21 0.70
C CYS A 51 -3.38 -4.16 -0.83
N LYS A 52 -4.59 -4.35 -1.39
CA LYS A 52 -4.78 -4.33 -2.85
C LYS A 52 -4.41 -2.99 -3.49
N ARG A 53 -4.74 -1.86 -2.85
CA ARG A 53 -4.32 -0.56 -3.35
C ARG A 53 -2.81 -0.34 -3.25
N THR A 54 -2.13 -0.88 -2.24
CA THR A 54 -0.67 -0.73 -2.15
C THR A 54 0.05 -1.47 -3.26
N GLU A 55 -0.46 -2.65 -3.66
CA GLU A 55 0.07 -3.43 -4.77
C GLU A 55 -0.06 -2.63 -6.07
N LEU A 56 -1.25 -2.05 -6.31
CA LEU A 56 -1.48 -1.16 -7.45
C LEU A 56 -0.63 0.11 -7.40
N THR A 57 -0.52 0.77 -6.25
CA THR A 57 0.31 1.99 -6.14
C THR A 57 1.78 1.67 -6.37
N GLN A 58 2.30 0.57 -5.83
CA GLN A 58 3.71 0.21 -6.01
C GLN A 58 4.02 -0.15 -7.47
N GLU A 59 3.09 -0.81 -8.17
CA GLU A 59 3.19 -1.06 -9.61
C GLU A 59 3.15 0.26 -10.42
N ASN A 60 2.22 1.16 -10.13
CA ASN A 60 2.13 2.46 -10.80
C ASN A 60 3.30 3.38 -10.47
N SER A 61 3.84 3.34 -9.25
CA SER A 61 5.05 4.08 -8.89
C SER A 61 6.28 3.54 -9.60
N SER A 62 6.39 2.21 -9.80
CA SER A 62 7.46 1.62 -10.61
C SER A 62 7.36 2.04 -12.08
N VAL A 63 6.16 2.06 -12.65
CA VAL A 63 5.92 2.55 -14.02
C VAL A 63 6.24 4.05 -14.13
N ASN A 64 5.77 4.86 -13.17
CA ASN A 64 5.96 6.29 -13.19
C ASN A 64 7.41 6.74 -12.89
N LEU A 65 8.15 6.03 -12.02
CA LEU A 65 9.60 6.26 -11.86
C LEU A 65 10.34 5.95 -13.16
N SER A 66 9.99 4.85 -13.83
CA SER A 66 10.61 4.47 -15.10
C SER A 66 10.30 5.47 -16.22
N GLU A 67 9.11 6.07 -16.23
CA GLU A 67 8.74 7.18 -17.12
C GLU A 67 9.47 8.49 -16.77
N HIS A 68 9.63 8.80 -15.48
CA HIS A 68 10.34 10.01 -15.04
C HIS A 68 11.85 9.93 -15.30
N GLU A 69 12.45 8.74 -15.23
CA GLU A 69 13.86 8.53 -15.59
C GLU A 69 14.08 8.70 -17.11
N ARG A 70 13.13 8.24 -17.92
CA ARG A 70 13.10 8.46 -19.38
C ARG A 70 12.96 9.93 -19.76
N LEU A 71 12.10 10.68 -19.07
CA LEU A 71 11.93 12.12 -19.30
C LEU A 71 13.23 12.90 -19.04
N LYS A 72 13.95 12.55 -17.97
CA LYS A 72 15.23 13.19 -17.63
C LYS A 72 16.36 12.87 -18.63
N GLN A 73 16.30 11.71 -19.29
CA GLN A 73 17.22 11.39 -20.39
C GLN A 73 16.90 12.18 -21.66
N LEU A 74 15.62 12.40 -21.96
CA LEU A 74 15.17 13.14 -23.15
C LEU A 74 15.55 14.64 -23.11
N GLU A 75 15.58 15.25 -21.92
CA GLU A 75 16.01 16.65 -21.76
C GLU A 75 17.52 16.85 -21.96
N ARG A 76 18.33 15.79 -21.88
CA ARG A 76 19.79 15.86 -22.01
C ARG A 76 20.31 15.68 -23.44
N GLU A 77 19.45 15.21 -24.35
CA GLU A 77 19.79 15.01 -25.77
C GLU A 77 19.29 16.15 -26.68
N ASN A 78 18.62 17.16 -26.12
CA ASN A 78 18.13 18.34 -26.85
C ASN A 78 18.96 19.59 -26.53
N THR A 79 20.29 19.45 -26.46
CA THR A 79 21.24 20.58 -26.39
C THR A 79 22.41 20.32 -27.33
#